data_AF-A0A1D2RB50-F1
#
_entry.id   AF-A0A1D2RB50-F1
#
_cell.length_a   1.000
_cell.length_b   1.000
_cell.length_c   1.000
_cell.angle_alpha   90.00
_cell.angle_beta   90.00
_cell.angle_gamma   90.00
#
_symmetry.space_group_name_H-M   'P 1'
#
loop_
_entity.id
_entity.type
_entity.pdbx_description
1 polymer ?
#
loop_
_entity_poly.entity_id
_entity_poly.type
_entity_poly.pdbx_seq_one_letter_code
_entity_poly.pdbx_strand_id
1 'polypeptide(L)'
;MEKILKHAEGFVYLVSLLGVTGAREEVDKTASELVLRVRKKTELPLCIGFGISKEKHVEQLKLNSGVDGVIVGSAIVNIIGENLGDKEKMLFGLKNFARKMKDATKKKVEVLNV
;
A
#
# COMPACT_ATOMS: atom_id res chain seq x y z
N MET A 1 -7.95 -8.47 18.89
CA MET A 1 -8.17 -7.22 18.13
C MET A 1 -8.30 -6.03 19.06
N GLU A 2 -9.31 -5.96 19.93
CA GLU A 2 -9.51 -4.82 20.85
C GLU A 2 -8.30 -4.53 21.76
N LYS A 3 -7.68 -5.57 22.33
CA LYS A 3 -6.43 -5.41 23.10
C LYS A 3 -5.27 -4.83 22.28
N ILE A 4 -5.20 -5.13 20.98
CA ILE A 4 -4.16 -4.61 20.08
C ILE A 4 -4.47 -3.14 19.78
N LEU A 5 -5.71 -2.84 19.38
CA LEU A 5 -6.15 -1.49 19.06
C LEU A 5 -6.05 -0.54 20.26
N LYS A 6 -6.24 -1.03 21.49
CA LYS A 6 -6.08 -0.24 22.72
C LYS A 6 -4.66 0.31 22.92
N HIS A 7 -3.65 -0.37 22.40
CA HIS A 7 -2.25 0.03 22.51
C HIS A 7 -1.66 0.51 21.17
N ALA A 8 -2.50 0.61 20.13
CA ALA A 8 -2.05 1.07 18.83
C ALA A 8 -2.06 2.60 18.80
N GLU A 9 -1.03 3.18 18.21
CA GLU A 9 -0.87 4.63 18.03
C GLU A 9 -0.34 4.91 16.62
N GLY A 10 -0.58 6.13 16.11
CA GLY A 10 -0.14 6.55 14.79
C GLY A 10 -0.97 5.94 13.65
N PHE A 11 -0.88 4.63 13.44
CA PHE A 11 -1.66 3.87 12.45
C PHE A 11 -1.74 2.39 12.80
N VAL A 12 -2.71 1.68 12.23
CA VAL A 12 -2.80 0.22 12.31
C VAL A 12 -2.26 -0.40 11.02
N TYR A 13 -1.19 -1.20 11.14
CA TYR A 13 -0.68 -1.99 10.03
C TYR A 13 -1.59 -3.21 9.81
N LEU A 14 -2.32 -3.20 8.70
CA LEU A 14 -3.07 -4.36 8.21
C LEU A 14 -2.20 -5.20 7.27
N VAL A 15 -1.89 -6.42 7.71
CA VAL A 15 -1.15 -7.40 6.91
C VAL A 15 -2.14 -8.02 5.92
N SER A 16 -2.02 -7.64 4.65
CA SER A 16 -2.81 -8.22 3.58
C SER A 16 -1.96 -9.24 2.83
N LEU A 17 -2.47 -10.45 2.60
CA LEU A 17 -1.78 -11.44 1.77
C LEU A 17 -1.91 -11.11 0.28
N LEU A 18 -1.56 -9.88 -0.13
CA LEU A 18 -1.44 -9.51 -1.55
C LEU A 18 -0.20 -10.18 -2.14
N GLY A 19 -0.15 -11.51 -2.19
CA GLY A 19 0.88 -12.22 -2.95
C GLY A 19 2.09 -12.72 -2.15
N VAL A 20 1.90 -13.30 -0.96
CA VAL A 20 2.80 -14.41 -0.60
C VAL A 20 2.35 -15.64 -1.38
N THR A 21 3.23 -16.11 -2.26
CA THR A 21 3.04 -17.05 -3.40
C THR A 21 2.47 -16.43 -4.69
N GLY A 22 3.36 -16.19 -5.65
CA GLY A 22 3.05 -16.05 -7.08
C GLY A 22 2.12 -14.90 -7.49
N ALA A 23 2.65 -13.67 -7.55
CA ALA A 23 2.17 -12.59 -8.44
C ALA A 23 0.64 -12.52 -8.70
N ARG A 24 -0.19 -12.42 -7.65
CA ARG A 24 -1.62 -12.13 -7.86
C ARG A 24 -1.77 -10.67 -8.31
N GLU A 25 -2.53 -10.45 -9.38
CA GLU A 25 -2.77 -9.12 -9.96
C GLU A 25 -3.86 -8.31 -9.24
N GLU A 26 -4.58 -8.92 -8.30
CA GLU A 26 -5.76 -8.35 -7.67
C GLU A 26 -5.69 -8.38 -6.16
N VAL A 27 -6.29 -7.36 -5.54
CA VAL A 27 -6.51 -7.28 -4.11
C VAL A 27 -7.47 -8.38 -3.66
N ASP A 28 -7.02 -9.23 -2.73
CA ASP A 28 -7.83 -10.30 -2.14
C ASP A 28 -9.07 -9.70 -1.45
N LYS A 29 -10.26 -10.25 -1.70
CA LYS A 29 -11.52 -9.85 -1.02
C LYS A 29 -11.39 -9.88 0.50
N THR A 30 -10.58 -10.79 1.02
CA THR A 30 -10.25 -10.93 2.45
C THR A 30 -9.61 -9.64 3.01
N ALA A 31 -8.84 -8.92 2.21
CA ALA A 31 -8.22 -7.65 2.61
C ALA A 31 -9.27 -6.56 2.82
N SER A 32 -10.23 -6.43 1.89
CA SER A 32 -11.33 -5.47 1.99
C SER A 32 -12.22 -5.75 3.20
N GLU A 33 -12.54 -7.01 3.47
CA GLU A 33 -13.31 -7.42 4.65
C GLU A 33 -12.58 -7.09 5.97
N LEU A 34 -11.27 -7.34 6.02
CA LEU A 34 -10.44 -7.01 7.19
C LEU A 34 -10.45 -5.50 7.46
N VAL A 35 -10.26 -4.68 6.43
CA VAL A 35 -10.29 -3.21 6.54
C VAL A 35 -11.61 -2.75 7.14
N LEU A 36 -12.74 -3.22 6.60
CA LEU A 36 -14.06 -2.84 7.08
C LEU A 36 -14.30 -3.28 8.53
N ARG A 37 -13.83 -4.48 8.90
CA ARG A 37 -13.96 -5.00 10.27
C ARG A 37 -13.14 -4.18 11.28
N VAL A 38 -11.92 -3.78 10.91
CA VAL A 38 -11.05 -2.99 11.79
C VAL A 38 -11.52 -1.54 11.87
N ARG A 39 -11.95 -0.95 10.74
CA ARG A 39 -12.49 0.42 10.71
C ARG A 39 -13.64 0.62 11.70
N LYS A 40 -14.53 -0.36 11.85
CA LYS A 40 -15.64 -0.31 12.83
C LYS A 40 -15.19 -0.25 14.30
N LYS A 41 -13.90 -0.40 14.59
CA LYS A 41 -13.35 -0.48 15.94
C LYS A 41 -12.29 0.58 16.24
N THR A 42 -11.88 1.40 15.26
CA THR A 42 -10.89 2.45 15.45
C THR A 42 -10.95 3.52 14.36
N GLU A 43 -10.68 4.75 14.76
CA GLU A 43 -10.48 5.89 13.86
C GLU A 43 -9.00 6.10 13.49
N LEU A 44 -8.09 5.27 14.03
CA LEU A 44 -6.69 5.33 13.62
C LEU A 44 -6.57 5.06 12.10
N PRO A 45 -5.60 5.72 11.43
CA PRO A 45 -5.29 5.42 10.05
C PRO A 45 -5.03 3.93 9.82
N LEU A 46 -5.61 3.35 8.79
CA LEU A 46 -5.42 1.95 8.41
C LEU A 46 -4.48 1.87 7.21
N CYS A 47 -3.28 1.35 7.43
CA CYS A 47 -2.27 1.19 6.39
C CYS A 47 -2.16 -0.28 6.02
N ILE A 48 -2.27 -0.61 4.74
CA ILE A 48 -2.09 -1.98 4.25
C ILE A 48 -0.66 -2.18 3.76
N GLY A 49 -0.05 -3.29 4.12
CA GLY A 49 1.20 -3.74 3.51
C GLY A 49 1.14 -5.21 3.13
N PHE A 50 2.33 -5.72 2.75
CA PHE A 50 2.62 -7.05 2.20
C PHE A 50 2.23 -7.19 0.71
N GLY A 51 3.25 -7.40 -0.13
CA GLY A 51 3.13 -7.70 -1.56
C GLY A 51 2.66 -6.57 -2.49
N ILE A 52 2.67 -5.33 -1.99
CA ILE A 52 2.48 -4.13 -2.81
C ILE A 52 3.78 -3.84 -3.58
N SER A 53 3.73 -3.88 -4.92
CA SER A 53 4.90 -3.67 -5.78
C SER A 53 4.61 -2.89 -7.07
N LYS A 54 3.34 -2.60 -7.34
CA LYS A 54 2.88 -1.91 -8.55
C LYS A 54 1.84 -0.85 -8.20
N GLU A 55 1.76 0.18 -9.05
CA GLU A 55 0.75 1.25 -8.94
C GLU A 55 -0.69 0.71 -8.97
N LYS A 56 -0.97 -0.29 -9.82
CA LYS A 56 -2.28 -0.98 -9.89
C LYS A 56 -2.74 -1.53 -8.53
N HIS A 57 -1.82 -2.02 -7.68
CA HIS A 57 -2.19 -2.51 -6.34
C HIS A 57 -2.68 -1.35 -5.47
N VAL A 58 -2.04 -0.17 -5.55
CA VAL A 58 -2.44 1.03 -4.82
C VAL A 58 -3.79 1.54 -5.31
N GLU A 59 -4.00 1.55 -6.62
CA GLU A 59 -5.27 1.95 -7.23
C GLU A 59 -6.43 1.05 -6.81
N GLN A 60 -6.23 -0.28 -6.81
CA GLN A 60 -7.23 -1.24 -6.33
C GLN A 60 -7.52 -1.04 -4.84
N LEU A 61 -6.50 -0.83 -4.01
CA LEU A 61 -6.68 -0.58 -2.58
C LEU A 61 -7.42 0.73 -2.30
N LYS A 62 -7.21 1.75 -3.14
CA LYS A 62 -7.92 3.03 -3.04
C LYS A 62 -9.44 2.90 -3.30
N LEU A 63 -9.86 1.88 -4.06
CA LEU A 63 -11.29 1.59 -4.23
C LEU A 63 -11.93 1.06 -2.94
N ASN A 64 -11.14 0.56 -1.99
CA ASN A 64 -11.63 0.14 -0.68
C ASN A 64 -11.75 1.35 0.25
N SER A 65 -12.99 1.74 0.56
CA SER A 65 -13.38 2.96 1.28
C SER A 65 -12.83 3.14 2.71
N GLY A 66 -11.96 2.27 3.20
CA GLY A 66 -11.39 2.33 4.55
C GLY A 66 -9.87 2.33 4.63
N VAL A 67 -9.15 2.33 3.51
CA VAL A 67 -7.68 2.29 3.48
C VAL A 67 -7.11 3.70 3.39
N ASP A 68 -6.26 4.07 4.35
CA ASP A 68 -5.66 5.42 4.41
C ASP A 68 -4.23 5.44 3.87
N GLY A 69 -3.56 4.28 3.82
CA GLY A 69 -2.16 4.19 3.42
C GLY A 69 -1.75 2.83 2.91
N VAL A 70 -0.60 2.82 2.23
CA VAL A 70 0.05 1.61 1.72
C VAL A 70 1.50 1.56 2.18
N ILE A 71 1.99 0.36 2.49
CA ILE A 71 3.36 0.11 2.95
C ILE A 71 4.05 -0.79 1.94
N VAL A 72 5.20 -0.32 1.44
CA VAL A 72 5.98 -0.99 0.39
C VAL A 72 7.39 -1.23 0.90
N GLY A 73 7.79 -2.51 0.99
CA GLY A 73 9.12 -2.91 1.47
C GLY A 73 9.94 -3.58 0.37
N SER A 74 9.61 -4.84 0.05
CA SER A 74 10.41 -5.70 -0.84
C SER A 74 10.69 -5.07 -2.21
N ALA A 75 9.75 -4.35 -2.82
CA ALA A 75 10.00 -3.68 -4.10
C ALA A 75 11.09 -2.61 -4.01
N ILE A 76 11.15 -1.86 -2.91
CA ILE A 76 12.20 -0.86 -2.65
C ILE A 76 13.54 -1.56 -2.45
N VAL A 77 13.57 -2.63 -1.63
CA VAL A 77 14.80 -3.39 -1.37
C VAL A 77 15.33 -4.06 -2.63
N ASN A 78 14.45 -4.57 -3.51
CA ASN A 78 14.85 -5.16 -4.79
C ASN A 78 15.53 -4.13 -5.70
N ILE A 79 15.00 -2.91 -5.79
CA ILE A 79 15.63 -1.82 -6.56
C ILE A 79 17.04 -1.53 -6.01
N ILE A 80 17.23 -1.54 -4.69
CA ILE A 80 18.55 -1.37 -4.09
C ILE A 80 19.47 -2.54 -4.45
N GLY A 81 19.00 -3.77 -4.26
CA GLY A 81 19.78 -4.99 -4.51
C GLY A 81 20.21 -5.16 -5.97
N GLU A 82 19.36 -4.79 -6.92
CA GLU A 82 19.65 -4.87 -8.37
C GLU A 82 20.66 -3.80 -8.85
N ASN A 83 20.94 -2.78 -8.04
CA ASN A 83 21.75 -1.62 -8.43
C ASN A 83 22.89 -1.32 -7.44
N LEU A 84 23.37 -2.31 -6.68
CA LEU A 84 24.44 -2.12 -5.67
C LEU A 84 25.74 -1.53 -6.23
N GLY A 85 26.05 -1.77 -7.52
CA GLY A 85 27.24 -1.24 -8.19
C GLY A 85 27.06 0.12 -8.87
N ASP A 86 25.85 0.67 -8.91
CA ASP A 86 25.52 1.92 -9.61
C ASP A 86 24.56 2.76 -8.77
N LYS A 87 25.14 3.66 -7.97
CA LYS A 87 24.40 4.52 -7.04
C LYS A 87 23.46 5.48 -7.76
N GLU A 88 23.85 6.01 -8.92
CA GLU A 88 23.00 6.97 -9.66
C GLU A 88 21.76 6.28 -10.20
N LYS A 89 21.93 5.11 -10.81
CA LYS A 89 20.82 4.29 -11.30
C LYS A 89 19.91 3.83 -10.16
N MET A 90 20.48 3.45 -9.01
CA MET A 90 19.72 3.10 -7.81
C MET A 90 18.83 4.26 -7.35
N LEU A 91 19.40 5.45 -7.16
CA LEU A 91 18.66 6.63 -6.70
C LEU A 91 17.58 7.04 -7.71
N PHE A 92 17.88 6.96 -9.00
CA PHE A 92 16.91 7.21 -10.07
C PHE A 92 15.75 6.21 -10.02
N GLY A 93 16.04 4.91 -9.88
CA GLY A 93 15.05 3.86 -9.73
C GLY A 93 14.14 4.08 -8.52
N LEU A 94 14.73 4.35 -7.35
CA LEU A 94 14.01 4.65 -6.11
C LEU A 94 13.10 5.88 -6.25
N LYS A 95 13.62 6.97 -6.82
CA LYS A 95 12.85 8.19 -7.05
C LYS A 95 11.64 7.94 -7.95
N ASN A 96 11.85 7.27 -9.08
CA ASN A 96 10.77 6.98 -10.03
C ASN A 96 9.72 6.05 -9.44
N PHE A 97 10.17 5.00 -8.74
CA PHE A 97 9.26 4.09 -8.06
C PHE A 97 8.42 4.79 -6.99
N ALA A 98 9.07 5.54 -6.09
CA ALA A 98 8.37 6.28 -5.04
C ALA A 98 7.37 7.29 -5.64
N ARG A 99 7.75 7.99 -6.72
CA ARG A 99 6.85 8.92 -7.42
C ARG A 99 5.62 8.22 -7.99
N LYS A 100 5.80 7.11 -8.72
CA LYS A 100 4.67 6.33 -9.27
C LYS A 100 3.71 5.84 -8.18
N MET A 101 4.27 5.25 -7.12
CA MET A 101 3.47 4.77 -5.99
C MET A 101 2.73 5.92 -5.31
N LYS A 102 3.38 7.08 -5.14
CA LYS A 102 2.73 8.27 -4.55
C LYS A 102 1.65 8.83 -5.46
N ASP A 103 1.88 8.91 -6.76
CA ASP A 103 0.92 9.42 -7.72
C ASP A 103 -0.35 8.55 -7.73
N ALA A 104 -0.22 7.23 -7.60
CA ALA A 104 -1.34 6.31 -7.46
C ALA A 104 -2.20 6.55 -6.20
N THR A 105 -1.66 7.18 -5.15
CA THR A 105 -2.44 7.57 -3.94
C THR A 105 -3.33 8.80 -4.15
N LYS A 106 -3.06 9.62 -5.18
CA LYS A 106 -3.80 10.86 -5.40
C LYS A 106 -5.22 10.55 -5.88
N LYS A 107 -6.22 11.34 -5.45
CA LYS A 107 -7.57 11.26 -6.03
C LYS A 107 -7.48 11.64 -7.51
N LYS A 108 -8.19 10.91 -8.39
CA LYS A 108 -8.37 11.41 -9.77
C LYS A 108 -9.22 12.67 -9.62
N VAL A 109 -8.71 13.80 -10.10
CA VAL A 109 -9.55 14.99 -10.24
C VAL A 109 -10.55 14.63 -11.34
N GLU A 110 -11.77 14.30 -10.98
CA GLU A 110 -12.87 14.35 -11.92
C GLU A 110 -13.05 15.83 -12.27
N VAL A 111 -12.56 16.21 -13.44
CA VAL A 111 -13.02 17.45 -14.07
C VAL A 111 -14.48 17.20 -14.38
N LEU A 112 -15.36 17.70 -13.51
CA LEU A 112 -16.78 17.87 -13.80
C LEU A 112 -16.85 18.80 -15.01
N ASN A 113 -17.04 18.22 -16.20
CA ASN A 113 -17.51 18.97 -17.35
C ASN A 113 -18.97 19.32 -17.04
N VAL A 114 -19.19 20.54 -16.55
CA VAL A 114 -20.49 21.22 -16.50
C VAL A 114 -20.77 21.82 -17.88
#